data_AF-A0A846J9N1-F1
#
_entry.id   AF-A0A846J9N1-F1
#
_cell.length_a   1.000
_cell.length_b   1.000
_cell.length_c   1.000
_cell.angle_alpha   90.00
_cell.angle_beta   90.00
_cell.angle_gamma   90.00
#
_symmetry.space_group_name_H-M   'P 1'
#
loop_
_entity.id
_entity.type
_entity.pdbx_description
1 polymer ?
#
loop_
_entity_poly.entity_id
_entity_poly.type
_entity_poly.pdbx_seq_one_letter_code
_entity_poly.pdbx_strand_id
1 'polypeptide(L)' 'MKKANKALVIGIFIIAITTSLRHFTIQLPEFVLGLGYGVGIALELIGLYSINHDISKLQNCKRNFIKKCLNK' A
#
# COMPACT_ATOMS: atom_id res chain seq x y z
N MET A 1 10.12 -0.06 -21.21
CA MET A 1 9.12 -0.54 -20.23
C MET A 1 9.11 0.43 -19.05
N LYS A 2 7.99 1.13 -18.78
CA LYS A 2 7.89 1.98 -17.57
C LYS A 2 8.19 1.10 -16.36
N LYS A 3 9.18 1.49 -15.55
CA LYS A 3 9.61 0.79 -14.34
C LYS A 3 8.36 0.45 -13.51
N ALA A 4 8.17 -0.83 -13.18
CA ALA A 4 7.01 -1.26 -12.41
C ALA A 4 6.88 -0.42 -11.14
N ASN A 5 5.68 0.13 -10.93
CA ASN A 5 5.42 0.98 -9.79
C ASN A 5 5.44 0.14 -8.52
N LYS A 6 6.46 0.34 -7.67
CA LYS A 6 6.66 -0.45 -6.46
C LYS A 6 5.42 -0.45 -5.55
N ALA A 7 4.70 0.68 -5.44
CA ALA A 7 3.50 0.75 -4.62
C ALA A 7 2.39 -0.17 -5.17
N LEU A 8 2.21 -0.17 -6.48
CA LEU A 8 1.21 -0.99 -7.18
C LEU A 8 1.54 -2.49 -7.01
N VAL A 9 2.80 -2.88 -7.20
CA VAL A 9 3.24 -4.27 -7.01
C VAL A 9 3.05 -4.74 -5.56
N ILE A 10 3.40 -3.90 -4.58
CA ILE A 10 3.21 -4.22 -3.15
C ILE A 10 1.73 -4.32 -2.82
N GLY A 11 0.88 -3.43 -3.36
CA GLY A 11 -0.57 -3.46 -3.15
C GLY A 11 -1.18 -4.78 -3.64
N ILE A 12 -0.89 -5.16 -4.89
CA ILE A 12 -1.34 -6.44 -5.47
C ILE A 12 -0.89 -7.62 -4.60
N PHE A 13 0.37 -7.61 -4.15
CA PHE A 13 0.92 -8.67 -3.32
C PHE A 13 0.20 -8.80 -1.97
N ILE A 14 -0.11 -7.67 -1.32
CA ILE A 14 -0.86 -7.65 -0.06
C ILE A 14 -2.28 -8.18 -0.25
N ILE A 15 -2.97 -7.77 -1.32
CA ILE A 15 -4.33 -8.28 -1.61
C ILE A 15 -4.29 -9.79 -1.88
N ALA A 16 -3.31 -10.26 -2.66
CA ALA A 16 -3.15 -11.68 -2.97
C ALA A 16 -2.91 -12.51 -1.70
N ILE A 17 -2.02 -12.06 -0.80
CA ILE A 17 -1.78 -12.73 0.48
C ILE A 17 -3.04 -12.66 1.36
N THR A 18 -3.67 -11.49 1.48
CA THR A 18 -4.86 -11.32 2.34
C THR A 18 -6.00 -12.24 1.89
N THR A 19 -6.20 -12.35 0.58
CA THR A 19 -7.19 -13.26 -0.02
C THR A 19 -6.81 -14.72 0.19
N SER A 20 -5.54 -15.06 0.05
CA SER A 20 -5.04 -16.42 0.31
C SER A 20 -5.22 -16.81 1.78
N LEU A 21 -4.89 -15.91 2.72
CA LEU A 21 -5.05 -16.13 4.15
C LEU A 21 -6.52 -16.31 4.55
N ARG A 22 -7.43 -15.52 3.95
CA ARG A 22 -8.87 -15.68 4.15
C ARG A 22 -9.37 -17.04 3.68
N HIS A 23 -8.81 -17.58 2.60
CA HIS A 23 -9.28 -18.82 1.99
C HIS A 23 -8.64 -20.08 2.58
N PHE A 24 -7.34 -20.05 2.88
CA PHE A 24 -6.57 -21.28 3.11
C PHE A 24 -6.30 -21.62 4.57
N THR A 25 -6.19 -20.66 5.49
CA THR A 25 -5.36 -21.00 6.68
C THR A 25 -5.75 -20.41 8.01
N ILE A 26 -6.49 -19.30 8.14
CA ILE A 26 -6.74 -18.71 9.46
C ILE A 26 -8.09 -17.97 9.46
N GLN A 27 -8.96 -18.24 10.45
CA GLN A 27 -10.01 -17.29 10.86
C GLN A 27 -9.31 -16.07 11.46
N LEU A 28 -8.68 -15.25 10.62
CA LEU A 28 -8.14 -13.98 11.05
C LEU A 28 -9.31 -13.10 11.49
N PRO A 29 -9.13 -12.27 12.53
CA PRO A 29 -10.10 -11.26 12.87
C PRO A 29 -10.43 -10.42 11.64
N GLU A 30 -11.72 -10.15 11.40
CA GLU A 30 -12.19 -9.35 10.26
C GLU A 30 -11.49 -7.99 10.17
N PHE A 31 -11.09 -7.43 11.31
CA PHE A 31 -10.28 -6.22 11.37
C PHE A 31 -8.95 -6.36 10.60
N VAL A 32 -8.24 -7.47 10.76
CA VAL A 32 -6.94 -7.71 10.11
C VAL A 32 -7.12 -7.91 8.60
N LEU A 33 -8.16 -8.64 8.20
CA LEU A 33 -8.50 -8.81 6.78
C LEU A 33 -8.88 -7.47 6.15
N GLY A 34 -9.74 -6.69 6.82
CA GLY A 34 -10.14 -5.35 6.40
C GLY A 34 -8.96 -4.39 6.27
N LEU A 35 -8.01 -4.43 7.21
CA LEU A 35 -6.76 -3.68 7.11
C LEU A 35 -5.91 -4.13 5.92
N GLY A 36 -5.77 -5.44 5.71
CA GLY A 36 -5.02 -5.98 4.57
C GLY A 36 -5.57 -5.51 3.22
N TYR A 37 -6.89 -5.64 3.04
CA TYR A 37 -7.56 -5.14 1.83
C TYR A 37 -7.46 -3.62 1.70
N GLY A 38 -7.72 -2.87 2.77
CA GLY A 38 -7.66 -1.40 2.76
C GLY A 38 -6.28 -0.87 2.40
N VAL A 39 -5.21 -1.41 3.02
CA VAL A 39 -3.83 -1.03 2.72
C VAL A 39 -3.44 -1.44 1.29
N GLY A 40 -3.83 -2.63 0.85
CA GLY A 40 -3.59 -3.11 -0.50
C GLY A 40 -4.19 -2.18 -1.56
N ILE A 41 -5.49 -1.88 -1.43
CA ILE A 41 -6.22 -0.98 -2.34
C ILE A 41 -5.62 0.43 -2.31
N ALA A 42 -5.29 0.97 -1.14
CA ALA A 42 -4.69 2.29 -1.02
C ALA A 42 -3.33 2.37 -1.76
N LEU A 43 -2.51 1.34 -1.66
CA LEU A 43 -1.22 1.26 -2.36
C LEU A 43 -1.37 1.10 -3.87
N GLU A 44 -2.36 0.34 -4.33
CA GLU A 44 -2.70 0.25 -5.76
C GLU A 44 -3.16 1.60 -6.32
N LEU A 45 -4.03 2.32 -5.61
CA LEU A 45 -4.49 3.65 -6.01
C LEU A 45 -3.34 4.66 -6.08
N ILE A 46 -2.47 4.69 -5.06
CA ILE A 46 -1.27 5.55 -5.06
C ILE A 46 -0.34 5.16 -6.22
N GLY A 47 -0.16 3.85 -6.45
CA GLY A 47 0.64 3.31 -7.54
C GLY A 47 0.10 3.69 -8.92
N LEU A 48 -1.20 3.54 -9.14
CA LEU A 48 -1.85 3.90 -10.39
C LEU A 48 -1.77 5.41 -10.64
N TYR A 49 -2.05 6.22 -9.60
CA TYR A 49 -1.95 7.67 -9.68
C TYR A 49 -0.54 8.13 -10.11
N SER A 50 0.51 7.51 -9.55
CA SER A 50 1.91 7.85 -9.87
C SER A 50 2.40 7.41 -11.24
N ILE A 51 1.65 6.59 -11.99
CA ILE A 51 2.00 6.25 -13.37
C ILE A 51 1.80 7.44 -14.32
N ASN A 52 0.82 8.29 -14.00
CA ASN A 52 0.38 9.40 -14.85
C ASN A 52 0.55 10.78 -14.19
N HIS A 53 0.75 10.85 -12.87
CA HIS A 53 0.90 12.11 -12.13
C HIS A 53 2.21 12.17 -11.35
N ASP A 54 2.73 13.39 -11.19
CA ASP A 54 3.87 13.64 -10.31
C ASP A 54 3.46 13.47 -8.83
N ILE A 55 4.15 12.56 -8.13
CA ILE A 55 3.94 12.26 -6.72
C ILE A 55 4.97 12.91 -5.78
N SER A 56 5.79 13.82 -6.28
CA SER A 56 6.83 14.50 -5.49
C SER A 56 6.24 15.19 -4.25
N LYS A 57 5.03 15.77 -4.35
CA LYS A 57 4.32 16.38 -3.21
C LYS A 57 3.97 15.36 -2.13
N LEU A 58 3.47 14.19 -2.51
CA LEU A 58 3.11 13.11 -1.59
C LEU A 58 4.36 12.53 -0.92
N GLN A 59 5.46 12.36 -1.66
CA GLN A 59 6.74 11.91 -1.11
C GLN A 59 7.32 12.93 -0.11
N ASN A 60 7.29 14.23 -0.44
CA ASN A 60 7.72 15.27 0.49
C ASN A 60 6.85 15.33 1.75
N CYS A 61 5.53 15.22 1.61
CA CYS A 61 4.62 15.14 2.74
C CYS A 61 4.96 13.97 3.66
N LYS A 62 5.12 12.76 3.09
CA LYS A 62 5.56 11.56 3.82
C LYS A 62 6.89 11.80 4.54
N ARG A 63 7.89 12.37 3.86
CA ARG A 63 9.21 12.64 4.44
C ARG A 63 9.13 13.64 5.60
N ASN A 64 8.34 14.69 5.46
CA ASN A 64 8.14 15.70 6.51
C ASN A 64 7.38 15.14 7.71
N PHE A 65 6.37 14.30 7.47
CA PHE A 65 5.64 13.61 8.54
C PHE A 65 6.58 12.69 9.32
N ILE A 66 7.39 11.88 8.64
CA ILE A 66 8.37 10.99 9.28
C ILE A 66 9.38 11.81 10.10
N LYS A 67 9.90 12.93 9.59
CA LYS A 67 10.78 13.83 10.35
C LYS A 67 10.11 14.36 11.62
N LYS A 68 8.85 14.82 11.50
CA LYS A 68 8.07 15.31 12.66
C LYS A 68 7.84 14.23 13.71
N CYS A 69 7.53 12.99 13.30
CA CYS A 69 7.28 11.89 14.22
C CYS A 69 8.56 11.31 14.84
N LEU A 70 9.66 11.26 14.09
CA LEU A 70 10.93 10.69 14.56
C LEU A 70 11.85 11.71 15.24
N ASN A 71 11.41 12.97 15.41
CA ASN A 71 12.15 14.07 16.05
C ASN A 71 13.63 14.14 15.62
N LYS A 72 13.87 14.00 14.31
CA LYS A 72 15.20 14.04 13.68
C LYS A 72 15.25 15.09 12.56
#